data_AF-A0A8J5GTG8-F1
#
_entry.id   AF-A0A8J5GTG8-F1
#
_cell.length_a   1.000
_cell.length_b   1.000
_cell.length_c   1.000
_cell.angle_alpha   90.00
_cell.angle_beta   90.00
_cell.angle_gamma   90.00
#
_symmetry.space_group_name_H-M   'P 1'
#
loop_
_entity.id
_entity.type
_entity.pdbx_description
1 polymer ?
#
loop_
_entity_poly.entity_id
_entity_poly.type
_entity_poly.pdbx_seq_one_letter_code
_entity_poly.pdbx_strand_id
1 'polypeptide(L)'
;MAIRIHIPIANGIVALVLIAYCAAGDVAVRDPRKAKAALGRSLTFAEDIWFRYTARMPDYLLFYHNIIFLFVIFSLAPLPLALIELGFPASISSFKIQPKIRLPPTSFFQCYKDVMRVFLLVVGPLQLSSYPHHQELFVVCGDKDWASPSLTLQKTNDEQYRRIQKTEHALQVAEEELLRVQLEATAKSKELSQAHGAWFPPWLATHANYYKELATTHWKEHGQPVLDVLLQKVSKKSIQAQQFMESHFESSKAVSGQPMTIFSI
;
A
#
# COMPACT_ATOMS: atom_id res chain seq x y z
N MET A 1 -8.61 10.62 41.63
CA MET A 1 -9.74 10.69 40.68
C MET A 1 -9.21 10.30 39.32
N ALA A 2 -9.33 9.01 38.98
CA ALA A 2 -8.75 8.43 37.78
C ALA A 2 -9.65 8.74 36.57
N ILE A 3 -9.15 9.57 35.67
CA ILE A 3 -9.81 9.85 34.40
C ILE A 3 -9.69 8.59 33.53
N ARG A 4 -10.72 7.73 33.56
CA ARG A 4 -10.94 6.66 32.59
C ARG A 4 -11.32 7.28 31.23
N ILE A 5 -10.34 7.78 30.49
CA ILE A 5 -10.45 8.00 29.04
C ILE A 5 -9.59 6.92 28.40
N HIS A 6 -10.09 5.69 28.27
CA HIS A 6 -9.24 4.61 27.73
C HIS A 6 -9.90 3.69 26.70
N ILE A 7 -11.13 3.95 26.24
CA ILE A 7 -11.82 2.96 25.37
C ILE A 7 -12.55 3.54 24.14
N PRO A 8 -13.19 4.74 24.14
CA PRO A 8 -13.95 5.15 22.95
C PRO A 8 -13.10 5.80 21.83
N ILE A 9 -11.94 6.39 22.16
CA ILE A 9 -11.11 7.12 21.19
C ILE A 9 -10.23 6.15 20.37
N ALA A 10 -9.71 5.09 21.01
CA ALA A 10 -8.93 4.06 20.32
C ALA A 10 -9.78 3.25 19.33
N ASN A 11 -11.03 2.94 19.69
CA ASN A 11 -11.97 2.27 18.78
C ASN A 11 -12.37 3.15 17.59
N GLY A 12 -12.50 4.47 17.78
CA GLY A 12 -12.77 5.41 16.70
C GLY A 12 -11.59 5.57 15.72
N ILE A 13 -10.36 5.65 16.23
CA ILE A 13 -9.15 5.78 15.40
C ILE A 13 -8.89 4.47 14.63
N VAL A 14 -9.04 3.31 15.26
CA VAL A 14 -8.90 2.01 14.58
C VAL A 14 -10.01 1.80 13.55
N ALA A 15 -11.24 2.22 13.83
CA ALA A 15 -12.33 2.21 12.84
C ALA A 15 -12.02 3.15 11.65
N LEU A 16 -11.48 4.34 11.89
CA LEU A 16 -11.10 5.28 10.83
C LEU A 16 -9.92 4.79 9.98
N VAL A 17 -8.93 4.13 10.60
CA VAL A 17 -7.80 3.50 9.89
C VAL A 17 -8.27 2.30 9.06
N LEU A 18 -9.18 1.47 9.59
CA LEU A 18 -9.79 0.37 8.84
C LEU A 18 -10.72 0.86 7.71
N ILE A 19 -11.43 1.97 7.91
CA ILE A 19 -12.25 2.64 6.90
C ILE A 19 -11.38 3.21 5.77
N ALA A 20 -10.24 3.83 6.09
CA ALA A 20 -9.27 4.31 5.10
C ALA A 20 -8.58 3.16 4.34
N TYR A 21 -8.27 2.06 5.04
CA TYR A 21 -7.70 0.85 4.43
C TYR A 21 -8.69 0.13 3.51
N CYS A 22 -9.98 0.11 3.85
CA CYS A 22 -11.04 -0.42 2.98
C CYS A 22 -11.32 0.47 1.75
N ALA A 23 -11.06 1.78 1.83
CA ALA A 23 -11.17 2.68 0.67
C ALA A 23 -10.01 2.53 -0.33
N ALA A 24 -8.89 1.94 0.09
CA ALA A 24 -7.74 1.62 -0.76
C ALA A 24 -7.82 0.21 -1.38
N GLY A 25 -8.76 -0.63 -0.94
CA GLY A 25 -9.00 -1.98 -1.45
C GLY A 25 -10.14 -2.06 -2.47
N ASP A 26 -10.04 -3.03 -3.36
CA ASP A 26 -10.96 -3.33 -4.48
C ASP A 26 -12.44 -2.90 -4.31
N VAL A 27 -12.98 -2.32 -5.38
CA VAL A 27 -14.40 -1.97 -5.60
C VAL A 27 -15.37 -3.10 -5.18
N ALA A 28 -14.92 -4.35 -5.20
CA ALA A 28 -15.68 -5.55 -4.88
C ALA A 28 -16.08 -5.70 -3.39
N VAL A 29 -15.47 -4.96 -2.45
CA VAL A 29 -15.74 -5.01 -1.00
C VAL A 29 -16.77 -3.96 -0.55
N ARG A 30 -17.49 -3.32 -1.48
CA ARG A 30 -18.53 -2.32 -1.15
C ARG A 30 -19.92 -2.88 -0.79
N ASP A 31 -20.13 -4.20 -0.87
CA ASP A 31 -21.42 -4.83 -0.51
C ASP A 31 -21.46 -5.19 1.00
N PRO A 32 -22.45 -4.69 1.77
CA PRO A 32 -22.63 -5.03 3.19
C PRO A 32 -22.70 -6.53 3.47
N ARG A 33 -23.25 -7.32 2.54
CA ARG A 33 -23.38 -8.79 2.68
C ARG A 33 -22.02 -9.47 2.61
N LYS A 34 -21.14 -9.01 1.71
CA LYS A 34 -19.77 -9.51 1.60
C LYS A 34 -18.93 -9.09 2.80
N ALA A 35 -19.11 -7.85 3.29
CA ALA A 35 -18.46 -7.37 4.49
C ALA A 35 -18.85 -8.19 5.73
N LYS A 36 -20.13 -8.51 5.89
CA LYS A 36 -20.63 -9.38 6.98
C LYS A 36 -20.04 -10.80 6.91
N ALA A 37 -19.94 -11.36 5.70
CA ALA A 37 -19.34 -12.68 5.48
C ALA A 37 -17.84 -12.70 5.78
N ALA A 38 -17.11 -11.64 5.43
CA ALA A 38 -15.67 -11.51 5.71
C ALA A 38 -15.37 -11.26 7.19
N LEU A 39 -16.20 -10.47 7.87
CA LEU A 39 -16.02 -10.13 9.29
C LEU A 39 -16.49 -11.23 10.25
N GLY A 40 -17.32 -12.18 9.79
CA GLY A 40 -17.88 -13.25 10.64
C GLY A 40 -18.79 -12.76 11.77
N ARG A 41 -19.15 -11.47 11.79
CA ARG A 41 -20.01 -10.82 12.80
C ARG A 41 -21.05 -9.91 12.15
N SER A 42 -22.08 -9.54 12.91
CA SER A 42 -23.01 -8.48 12.48
C SER A 42 -22.29 -7.14 12.35
N LEU A 43 -22.69 -6.37 11.35
CA LEU A 43 -22.26 -4.99 11.16
C LEU A 43 -22.83 -4.12 12.29
N THR A 44 -22.02 -3.21 12.80
CA THR A 44 -22.47 -2.16 13.71
C THR A 44 -23.26 -1.10 12.94
N PHE A 45 -24.06 -0.30 13.63
CA PHE A 45 -24.88 0.74 13.01
C PHE A 45 -24.05 1.75 12.18
N ALA A 46 -22.89 2.16 12.68
CA ALA A 46 -22.00 3.06 11.98
C ALA A 46 -21.40 2.42 10.71
N GLU A 47 -21.06 1.13 10.77
CA GLU A 47 -20.54 0.38 9.61
C GLU A 47 -21.61 0.23 8.53
N ASP A 48 -22.86 -0.10 8.89
CA ASP A 48 -23.96 -0.23 7.92
C ASP A 48 -24.22 1.09 7.17
N ILE A 49 -24.27 2.21 7.90
CA ILE A 49 -24.41 3.55 7.30
C ILE A 49 -23.24 3.84 6.37
N TRP A 50 -22.02 3.55 6.82
CA TRP A 50 -20.82 3.79 6.02
C TRP A 50 -20.83 2.98 4.72
N PHE A 51 -21.11 1.67 4.76
CA PHE A 51 -21.18 0.84 3.56
C PHE A 51 -22.28 1.29 2.59
N ARG A 52 -23.44 1.69 3.10
CA ARG A 52 -24.53 2.22 2.26
C ARG A 52 -24.17 3.56 1.62
N TYR A 53 -23.38 4.38 2.31
CA TYR A 53 -22.87 5.64 1.79
C TYR A 53 -21.82 5.40 0.69
N THR A 54 -20.79 4.59 0.99
CA THR A 54 -19.69 4.33 0.05
C THR A 54 -20.15 3.58 -1.20
N ALA A 55 -21.15 2.71 -1.11
CA ALA A 55 -21.76 2.02 -2.25
C ALA A 55 -22.39 2.96 -3.29
N ARG A 56 -22.74 4.19 -2.91
CA ARG A 56 -23.35 5.19 -3.81
C ARG A 56 -22.37 6.25 -4.30
N MET A 57 -21.15 6.26 -3.79
CA MET A 57 -20.17 7.31 -4.08
C MET A 57 -19.13 6.83 -5.10
N PRO A 58 -18.78 7.67 -6.10
CA PRO A 58 -17.68 7.39 -7.01
C PRO A 58 -16.33 7.43 -6.28
N ASP A 59 -15.36 6.72 -6.83
CA ASP A 59 -14.06 6.46 -6.18
C ASP A 59 -13.26 7.74 -5.88
N TYR A 60 -13.37 8.75 -6.74
CA TYR A 60 -12.72 10.04 -6.51
C TYR A 60 -13.30 10.74 -5.26
N LEU A 61 -14.62 10.72 -5.04
CA LEU A 61 -15.22 11.33 -3.84
C LEU A 61 -14.79 10.60 -2.57
N LEU A 62 -14.71 9.27 -2.61
CA LEU A 62 -14.21 8.48 -1.47
C LEU A 62 -12.77 8.82 -1.13
N PHE A 63 -11.94 9.07 -2.16
CA PHE A 63 -10.57 9.55 -1.97
C PHE A 63 -10.53 10.90 -1.24
N TYR A 64 -11.35 11.88 -1.65
CA TYR A 64 -11.45 13.17 -0.94
C TYR A 64 -11.93 13.03 0.51
N HIS A 65 -12.82 12.08 0.81
CA HIS A 65 -13.26 11.82 2.18
C HIS A 65 -12.10 11.35 3.07
N ASN A 66 -11.19 10.52 2.54
CA ASN A 66 -9.99 10.12 3.28
C ASN A 66 -9.10 11.31 3.66
N ILE A 67 -8.99 12.31 2.78
CA ILE A 67 -8.26 13.55 3.07
C ILE A 67 -8.92 14.31 4.22
N ILE A 68 -10.26 14.40 4.22
CA ILE A 68 -11.02 15.05 5.29
C ILE A 68 -10.84 14.28 6.61
N PHE A 69 -10.93 12.95 6.61
CA PHE A 69 -10.72 12.14 7.81
C PHE A 69 -9.31 12.30 8.36
N LEU A 70 -8.30 12.28 7.50
CA LEU A 70 -6.92 12.51 7.91
C LEU A 70 -6.77 13.90 8.54
N PHE A 71 -7.32 14.94 7.92
CA PHE A 71 -7.29 16.30 8.46
C PHE A 71 -7.98 16.39 9.82
N VAL A 72 -9.17 15.78 9.95
CA VAL A 72 -9.94 15.73 11.19
C VAL A 72 -9.16 15.01 12.28
N ILE A 73 -8.58 13.83 12.01
CA ILE A 73 -7.80 13.07 13.00
C ILE A 73 -6.55 13.85 13.42
N PHE A 74 -5.78 14.38 12.46
CA PHE A 74 -4.56 15.12 12.77
C PHE A 74 -4.80 16.49 13.42
N SER A 75 -6.00 17.06 13.25
CA SER A 75 -6.43 18.27 13.95
C SER A 75 -6.98 17.95 15.35
N LEU A 76 -7.91 17.00 15.45
CA LEU A 76 -8.63 16.69 16.70
C LEU A 76 -7.88 15.77 17.65
N ALA A 77 -6.92 14.96 17.22
CA ALA A 77 -6.13 14.15 18.14
C ALA A 77 -5.18 14.98 19.04
N PRO A 78 -4.46 16.00 18.54
CA PRO A 78 -3.61 16.83 19.39
C PRO A 78 -4.37 17.85 20.25
N LEU A 79 -5.60 18.24 19.89
CA LEU A 79 -6.38 19.25 20.63
C LEU A 79 -6.73 18.83 22.09
N PRO A 80 -7.25 17.62 22.35
CA PRO A 80 -7.51 17.15 23.71
C PRO A 80 -6.24 17.13 24.56
N LEU A 81 -5.12 16.69 23.98
CA LEU A 81 -3.83 16.68 24.67
C LEU A 81 -3.38 18.10 25.04
N ALA A 82 -3.53 19.04 24.11
CA ALA A 82 -3.29 20.46 24.32
C ALA A 82 -4.14 21.06 25.45
N LEU A 83 -5.44 20.77 25.43
CA LEU A 83 -6.39 21.32 26.40
C LEU A 83 -6.16 20.77 27.81
N ILE A 84 -5.78 19.50 27.95
CA ILE A 84 -5.44 18.93 29.27
C ILE A 84 -4.11 19.53 29.76
N GLU A 85 -3.14 19.80 28.87
CA GLU A 85 -1.87 20.45 29.24
C GLU A 85 -2.07 21.90 29.70
N LEU A 86 -2.94 22.66 29.03
CA LEU A 86 -3.29 24.03 29.42
C LEU A 86 -4.16 24.07 30.69
N GLY A 87 -5.10 23.13 30.85
CA GLY A 87 -6.08 23.13 31.94
C GLY A 87 -5.59 22.48 33.23
N PHE A 88 -4.76 21.43 33.14
CA PHE A 88 -4.30 20.64 34.28
C PHE A 88 -2.77 20.41 34.26
N PRO A 89 -1.96 21.47 34.29
CA PRO A 89 -0.51 21.37 34.11
C PRO A 89 0.20 20.54 35.20
N ALA A 90 -0.39 20.43 36.40
CA ALA A 90 0.15 19.62 37.50
C ALA A 90 -0.07 18.10 37.30
N SER A 91 -1.10 17.70 36.54
CA SER A 91 -1.38 16.28 36.26
C SER A 91 -0.52 15.74 35.11
N ILE A 92 -0.11 16.61 34.18
CA ILE A 92 0.74 16.21 33.04
C ILE A 92 2.23 16.41 33.33
N SER A 93 2.63 17.20 34.34
CA SER A 93 4.05 17.51 34.59
C SER A 93 4.95 16.30 34.75
N SER A 94 4.44 15.18 35.25
CA SER A 94 5.19 13.91 35.38
C SER A 94 5.36 13.14 34.07
N PHE A 95 4.50 13.42 33.08
CA PHE A 95 4.51 12.79 31.75
C PHE A 95 5.23 13.66 30.69
N LYS A 96 5.59 14.90 31.02
CA LYS A 96 6.36 15.78 30.13
C LYS A 96 7.83 15.39 30.15
N ILE A 97 8.39 15.11 28.97
CA ILE A 97 9.83 14.91 28.76
C ILE A 97 10.64 16.15 29.20
N GLN A 98 10.04 17.36 29.13
CA GLN A 98 10.66 18.61 29.55
C GLN A 98 9.74 19.39 30.52
N PRO A 99 9.78 19.08 31.82
CA PRO A 99 8.84 19.62 32.81
C PRO A 99 9.06 21.12 33.14
N LYS A 100 10.25 21.66 32.85
CA LYS A 100 10.61 23.07 33.14
C LYS A 100 10.10 24.08 32.11
N ILE A 101 9.65 23.63 30.94
CA ILE A 101 9.18 24.53 29.88
C ILE A 101 7.65 24.59 29.93
N ARG A 102 7.13 25.73 30.39
CA ARG A 102 5.71 26.08 30.31
C ARG A 102 5.53 27.13 29.22
N LEU A 103 4.81 26.76 28.18
CA LEU A 103 4.47 27.66 27.08
C LEU A 103 3.14 28.36 27.42
N PRO A 104 3.01 29.66 27.14
CA PRO A 104 1.74 30.34 27.28
C PRO A 104 0.74 29.81 26.21
N PRO A 105 -0.57 29.87 26.48
CA PRO A 105 -1.61 29.41 25.55
C PRO A 105 -1.47 30.00 24.14
N THR A 106 -1.08 31.27 24.06
CA THR A 106 -0.88 31.98 22.79
C THR A 106 0.18 31.32 21.91
N SER A 107 1.32 30.94 22.48
CA SER A 107 2.38 30.20 21.77
C SER A 107 1.91 28.81 21.34
N PHE A 108 1.06 28.16 22.15
CA PHE A 108 0.47 26.88 21.81
C PHE A 108 -0.45 26.99 20.59
N PHE A 109 -1.39 27.94 20.59
CA PHE A 109 -2.29 28.19 19.47
C PHE A 109 -1.55 28.63 18.20
N GLN A 110 -0.49 29.43 18.35
CA GLN A 110 0.37 29.83 17.23
C GLN A 110 1.04 28.61 16.59
N CYS A 111 1.67 27.76 17.41
CA CYS A 111 2.31 26.53 16.96
C CYS A 111 1.30 25.58 16.28
N TYR A 112 0.12 25.40 16.88
CA TYR A 112 -0.95 24.60 16.28
C TYR A 112 -1.36 25.14 14.91
N LYS A 113 -1.56 26.46 14.80
CA LYS A 113 -1.92 27.12 13.54
C LYS A 113 -0.83 26.95 12.48
N ASP A 114 0.44 27.06 12.86
CA ASP A 114 1.58 26.90 11.95
C ASP A 114 1.70 25.45 11.46
N VAL A 115 1.53 24.46 12.34
CA VAL A 115 1.50 23.03 11.97
C VAL A 115 0.32 22.73 11.04
N MET A 116 -0.89 23.23 11.35
CA MET A 116 -2.05 23.05 10.48
C MET A 116 -1.87 23.72 9.12
N ARG A 117 -1.22 24.88 9.06
CA ARG A 117 -0.88 25.55 7.80
C ARG A 117 0.07 24.71 6.96
N VAL A 118 1.16 24.17 7.54
CA VAL A 118 2.09 23.30 6.82
C VAL A 118 1.39 22.02 6.37
N PHE A 119 0.57 21.41 7.23
CA PHE A 119 -0.19 20.22 6.90
C PHE A 119 -1.11 20.46 5.70
N LEU A 120 -1.87 21.56 5.69
CA LEU A 120 -2.74 21.91 4.57
C LEU A 120 -1.97 22.23 3.29
N LEU A 121 -0.84 22.95 3.38
CA LEU A 121 -0.05 23.36 2.21
C LEU A 121 0.81 22.25 1.61
N VAL A 122 1.22 21.26 2.39
CA VAL A 122 2.10 20.18 1.94
C VAL A 122 1.30 18.90 1.70
N VAL A 123 0.55 18.45 2.71
CA VAL A 123 -0.19 17.18 2.64
C VAL A 123 -1.38 17.30 1.70
N GLY A 124 -2.09 18.44 1.71
CA GLY A 124 -3.22 18.69 0.82
C GLY A 124 -2.85 18.49 -0.67
N PRO A 125 -1.92 19.27 -1.23
CA PRO A 125 -1.51 19.13 -2.63
C PRO A 125 -0.90 17.78 -2.97
N LEU A 126 -0.09 17.21 -2.08
CA LEU A 126 0.53 15.90 -2.31
C LEU A 126 -0.53 14.80 -2.43
N GLN A 127 -1.54 14.81 -1.55
CA GLN A 127 -2.66 13.86 -1.61
C GLN A 127 -3.51 14.10 -2.87
N LEU A 128 -3.79 15.35 -3.25
CA LEU A 128 -4.54 15.66 -4.48
C LEU A 128 -3.81 15.21 -5.75
N SER A 129 -2.48 15.33 -5.78
CA SER A 129 -1.65 14.92 -6.93
C SER A 129 -1.51 13.41 -7.08
N SER A 130 -1.82 12.65 -6.03
CA SER A 130 -1.64 11.20 -6.00
C SER A 130 -2.80 10.41 -6.62
N TYR A 131 -3.92 11.06 -6.96
CA TYR A 131 -5.04 10.38 -7.62
C TYR A 131 -4.73 10.17 -9.12
N PRO A 132 -4.72 8.91 -9.63
CA PRO A 132 -4.33 8.63 -11.00
C PRO A 132 -5.42 9.09 -11.97
N HIS A 133 -5.19 10.19 -12.68
CA HIS A 133 -6.10 10.75 -13.69
C HIS A 133 -5.94 10.10 -15.10
N HIS A 134 -5.27 8.95 -15.23
CA HIS A 134 -4.85 8.41 -16.52
C HIS A 134 -5.56 7.11 -16.97
N GLN A 135 -6.85 6.95 -16.68
CA GLN A 135 -7.62 5.79 -17.14
C GLN A 135 -8.78 6.15 -18.08
N GLU A 136 -8.52 6.95 -19.11
CA GLU A 136 -9.45 7.15 -20.23
C GLU A 136 -8.81 6.98 -21.62
N LEU A 137 -7.54 6.58 -21.71
CA LEU A 137 -6.81 6.50 -22.99
C LEU A 137 -6.52 5.06 -23.47
N PHE A 138 -7.45 4.11 -23.28
CA PHE A 138 -7.29 2.71 -23.74
C PHE A 138 -8.33 2.23 -24.77
N VAL A 139 -9.34 3.04 -25.13
CA VAL A 139 -10.47 2.54 -25.94
C VAL A 139 -10.35 2.83 -27.45
N VAL A 140 -9.33 3.57 -27.92
CA VAL A 140 -9.39 4.18 -29.28
C VAL A 140 -8.73 3.37 -30.42
N CYS A 141 -8.00 2.29 -30.18
CA CYS A 141 -7.34 1.57 -31.29
C CYS A 141 -7.95 0.20 -31.56
N GLY A 142 -9.19 0.21 -32.05
CA GLY A 142 -9.73 -0.85 -32.90
C GLY A 142 -10.04 -0.26 -34.26
N ASP A 143 -9.26 -0.64 -35.27
CA ASP A 143 -9.69 -1.15 -36.59
C ASP A 143 -8.69 -0.76 -37.70
N LYS A 144 -8.29 -1.75 -38.52
CA LYS A 144 -8.01 -1.64 -39.97
C LYS A 144 -7.37 -2.91 -40.57
N ASP A 145 -8.12 -3.44 -41.54
CA ASP A 145 -7.73 -3.96 -42.85
C ASP A 145 -6.92 -5.28 -42.97
N TRP A 146 -7.58 -6.32 -43.49
CA TRP A 146 -7.05 -7.66 -43.79
C TRP A 146 -6.43 -7.73 -45.20
N ALA A 147 -5.10 -7.62 -45.30
CA ALA A 147 -4.36 -8.02 -46.50
C ALA A 147 -3.30 -9.07 -46.15
N SER A 148 -3.44 -10.26 -46.75
CA SER A 148 -2.50 -11.39 -46.81
C SER A 148 -2.16 -12.11 -45.49
N PRO A 149 -2.93 -13.17 -45.12
CA PRO A 149 -2.84 -13.83 -43.81
C PRO A 149 -1.50 -14.50 -43.42
N SER A 150 -0.70 -15.01 -44.36
CA SER A 150 0.47 -15.84 -43.99
C SER A 150 1.70 -15.01 -43.59
N LEU A 151 2.02 -13.95 -44.33
CA LEU A 151 3.16 -13.07 -44.02
C LEU A 151 2.90 -12.21 -42.78
N THR A 152 1.63 -11.84 -42.53
CA THR A 152 1.23 -11.12 -41.32
C THR A 152 1.36 -11.99 -40.08
N LEU A 153 0.97 -13.26 -40.16
CA LEU A 153 1.08 -14.19 -39.02
C LEU A 153 2.53 -14.42 -38.61
N GLN A 154 3.44 -14.58 -39.58
CA GLN A 154 4.86 -14.73 -39.29
C GLN A 154 5.45 -13.47 -38.64
N LYS A 155 5.13 -12.28 -39.18
CA LYS A 155 5.52 -11.01 -38.58
C LYS A 155 4.96 -10.82 -37.17
N THR A 156 3.72 -11.22 -36.91
CA THR A 156 3.14 -11.15 -35.57
C THR A 156 3.77 -12.14 -34.61
N ASN A 157 4.13 -13.35 -35.07
CA ASN A 157 4.81 -14.35 -34.24
C ASN A 157 6.21 -13.87 -33.84
N ASP A 158 6.99 -13.39 -34.81
CA ASP A 158 8.33 -12.83 -34.57
C ASP A 158 8.28 -11.63 -33.61
N GLU A 159 7.25 -10.78 -33.73
CA GLU A 159 7.00 -9.65 -32.82
C GLU A 159 6.61 -10.11 -31.41
N GLN A 160 5.76 -11.13 -31.27
CA GLN A 160 5.41 -11.70 -29.97
C GLN A 160 6.64 -12.31 -29.29
N TYR A 161 7.48 -13.03 -30.05
CA TYR A 161 8.72 -13.60 -29.53
C TYR A 161 9.67 -12.51 -29.01
N ARG A 162 9.82 -11.42 -29.76
CA ARG A 162 10.61 -10.26 -29.31
C ARG A 162 10.09 -9.62 -28.03
N ARG A 163 8.77 -9.49 -27.89
CA ARG A 163 8.16 -8.93 -26.67
C ARG A 163 8.39 -9.80 -25.46
N ILE A 164 8.24 -11.12 -25.64
CA ILE A 164 8.48 -12.11 -24.60
C ILE A 164 9.93 -12.07 -24.13
N GLN A 165 10.88 -12.10 -25.07
CA GLN A 165 12.31 -12.04 -24.75
C GLN A 165 12.65 -10.72 -24.02
N LYS A 166 12.03 -9.60 -24.43
CA LYS A 166 12.21 -8.31 -23.75
C LYS A 166 11.68 -8.33 -22.31
N THR A 167 10.51 -8.94 -22.09
CA THR A 167 9.95 -9.08 -20.73
C THR A 167 10.73 -10.04 -19.85
N GLU A 168 11.32 -11.09 -20.42
CA GLU A 168 12.17 -12.04 -19.71
C GLU A 168 13.46 -11.38 -19.22
N HIS A 169 14.15 -10.64 -20.08
CA HIS A 169 15.32 -9.85 -19.67
C HIS A 169 14.98 -8.81 -18.61
N ALA A 170 13.84 -8.12 -18.74
CA ALA A 170 13.40 -7.15 -17.73
C ALA A 170 13.10 -7.81 -16.39
N LEU A 171 12.55 -9.03 -16.38
CA LEU A 171 12.30 -9.81 -15.16
C LEU A 171 13.61 -10.22 -14.49
N GLN A 172 14.58 -10.74 -15.24
CA GLN A 172 15.90 -11.10 -14.70
C GLN A 172 16.62 -9.90 -14.09
N VAL A 173 16.61 -8.77 -14.77
CA VAL A 173 17.20 -7.52 -14.25
C VAL A 173 16.49 -7.08 -12.97
N ALA A 174 15.15 -7.17 -12.92
CA ALA A 174 14.40 -6.83 -11.71
C ALA A 174 14.70 -7.78 -10.54
N GLU A 175 14.90 -9.08 -10.79
CA GLU A 175 15.27 -10.06 -9.77
C GLU A 175 16.68 -9.78 -9.21
N GLU A 176 17.65 -9.47 -10.08
CA GLU A 176 19.02 -9.12 -9.67
C GLU A 176 19.06 -7.81 -8.87
N GLU A 177 18.37 -6.76 -9.34
CA GLU A 177 18.29 -5.48 -8.65
C GLU A 177 17.57 -5.61 -7.30
N LEU A 178 16.53 -6.44 -7.20
CA LEU A 178 15.87 -6.71 -5.93
C LEU A 178 16.82 -7.34 -4.91
N LEU A 179 17.57 -8.37 -5.32
CA LEU A 179 18.55 -9.03 -4.45
C LEU A 179 19.66 -8.06 -4.01
N ARG A 180 20.14 -7.23 -4.93
CA ARG A 180 21.12 -6.19 -4.65
C ARG A 180 20.60 -5.16 -3.67
N VAL A 181 19.42 -4.59 -3.91
CA VAL A 181 18.79 -3.58 -3.03
C VAL A 181 18.56 -4.16 -1.64
N GLN A 182 18.15 -5.43 -1.55
CA GLN A 182 17.98 -6.10 -0.26
C GLN A 182 19.31 -6.23 0.50
N LEU A 183 20.39 -6.63 -0.17
CA LEU A 183 21.72 -6.71 0.44
C LEU A 183 22.24 -5.33 0.86
N GLU A 184 22.10 -4.31 0.01
CA GLU A 184 22.52 -2.94 0.33
C GLU A 184 21.71 -2.34 1.50
N ALA A 185 20.39 -2.57 1.54
CA ALA A 185 19.53 -2.10 2.62
C ALA A 185 19.87 -2.77 3.97
N THR A 186 20.17 -4.07 3.97
CA THR A 186 20.59 -4.79 5.19
C THR A 186 21.95 -4.31 5.70
N ALA A 187 22.92 -4.07 4.81
CA ALA A 187 24.23 -3.51 5.17
C ALA A 187 24.09 -2.10 5.77
N LYS A 188 23.38 -1.19 5.09
CA LYS A 188 23.15 0.18 5.57
C LYS A 188 22.37 0.22 6.89
N SER A 189 21.37 -0.64 7.04
CA SER A 189 20.63 -0.79 8.31
C SER A 189 21.56 -1.18 9.46
N LYS A 190 22.53 -2.08 9.22
CA LYS A 190 23.50 -2.51 10.23
C LYS A 190 24.42 -1.37 10.65
N GLU A 191 24.99 -0.65 9.68
CA GLU A 191 25.84 0.54 9.94
C GLU A 191 25.06 1.61 10.72
N LEU A 192 23.84 1.92 10.28
CA LEU A 192 22.99 2.92 10.92
C LEU A 192 22.66 2.54 12.37
N SER A 193 22.39 1.25 12.63
CA SER A 193 22.10 0.75 13.98
C SER A 193 23.29 0.88 14.93
N GLN A 194 24.52 0.74 14.42
CA GLN A 194 25.74 0.93 15.20
C GLN A 194 26.00 2.40 15.48
N ALA A 195 25.83 3.27 14.49
CA ALA A 195 25.98 4.72 14.65
C ALA A 195 24.93 5.31 15.61
N HIS A 196 23.66 4.89 15.50
CA HIS A 196 22.58 5.38 16.36
C HIS A 196 22.66 4.85 17.79
N GLY A 197 23.13 3.62 17.98
CA GLY A 197 23.32 3.03 19.32
C GLY A 197 24.30 3.83 20.20
N ALA A 198 25.28 4.51 19.58
CA ALA A 198 26.24 5.37 20.29
C ALA A 198 25.67 6.76 20.65
N TRP A 199 24.57 7.18 20.03
CA TRP A 199 23.99 8.51 20.20
C TRP A 199 22.87 8.56 21.25
N PHE A 200 22.28 7.40 21.59
CA PHE A 200 21.18 7.31 22.54
C PHE A 200 21.66 7.00 23.97
N PRO A 201 21.05 7.63 25.00
CA PRO A 201 21.26 7.21 26.39
C PRO A 201 20.94 5.71 26.57
N PRO A 202 21.61 4.98 27.49
CA PRO A 202 21.48 3.53 27.63
C PRO A 202 20.04 3.03 27.75
N TRP A 203 19.18 3.74 28.51
CA TRP A 203 17.77 3.37 28.67
C TRP A 203 16.96 3.45 27.35
N LEU A 204 17.29 4.40 26.48
CA LEU A 204 16.62 4.60 25.19
C LEU A 204 17.14 3.59 24.15
N ALA A 205 18.43 3.25 24.20
CA ALA A 205 18.99 2.15 23.41
C ALA A 205 18.31 0.81 23.75
N THR A 206 18.04 0.53 25.02
CA THR A 206 17.27 -0.66 25.44
C THR A 206 15.85 -0.63 24.90
N HIS A 207 15.17 0.52 24.93
CA HIS A 207 13.82 0.67 24.40
C HIS A 207 13.77 0.52 22.86
N ALA A 208 14.71 1.13 22.15
CA ALA A 208 14.83 1.01 20.70
C ALA A 208 15.11 -0.44 20.28
N ASN A 209 15.95 -1.17 21.02
CA ASN A 209 16.18 -2.58 20.79
C ASN A 209 14.93 -3.42 21.05
N TYR A 210 14.17 -3.14 22.12
CA TYR A 210 12.91 -3.83 22.39
C TYR A 210 11.90 -3.67 21.23
N TYR A 211 11.69 -2.44 20.75
CA TYR A 211 10.80 -2.19 19.61
C TYR A 211 11.33 -2.78 18.30
N LYS A 212 12.65 -2.78 18.10
CA LYS A 212 13.29 -3.43 16.96
C LYS A 212 13.01 -4.94 16.98
N GLU A 213 13.19 -5.61 18.11
CA GLU A 213 12.92 -7.04 18.25
C GLU A 213 11.43 -7.34 18.04
N LEU A 214 10.52 -6.53 18.58
CA LEU A 214 9.08 -6.70 18.37
C LEU A 214 8.71 -6.56 16.88
N ALA A 215 9.27 -5.56 16.20
CA ALA A 215 9.04 -5.32 14.78
C ALA A 215 9.63 -6.44 13.91
N THR A 216 10.82 -6.95 14.23
CA THR A 216 11.43 -8.07 13.51
C THR A 216 10.64 -9.36 13.72
N THR A 217 10.15 -9.63 14.94
CA THR A 217 9.27 -10.78 15.21
C THR A 217 7.99 -10.67 14.39
N HIS A 218 7.30 -9.53 14.44
CA HIS A 218 6.05 -9.33 13.70
C HIS A 218 6.24 -9.40 12.18
N TRP A 219 7.34 -8.84 11.66
CA TRP A 219 7.72 -8.98 10.25
C TRP A 219 7.98 -10.44 9.88
N LYS A 220 8.70 -11.20 10.71
CA LYS A 220 9.00 -12.61 10.46
C LYS A 220 7.75 -13.48 10.48
N GLU A 221 6.79 -13.16 11.35
CA GLU A 221 5.53 -13.89 11.48
C GLU A 221 4.53 -13.57 10.38
N HIS A 222 4.44 -12.31 9.93
CA HIS A 222 3.37 -11.88 9.01
C HIS A 222 3.87 -11.32 7.68
N GLY A 223 4.97 -10.57 7.67
CA GLY A 223 5.48 -9.92 6.46
C GLY A 223 6.29 -10.87 5.56
N GLN A 224 7.23 -11.60 6.16
CA GLN A 224 8.10 -12.53 5.44
C GLN A 224 7.32 -13.63 4.69
N PRO A 225 6.30 -14.30 5.27
CA PRO A 225 5.54 -15.31 4.55
C PRO A 225 4.78 -14.74 3.33
N VAL A 226 4.30 -13.50 3.42
CA VAL A 226 3.61 -12.83 2.29
C VAL A 226 4.59 -12.56 1.16
N LEU A 227 5.81 -12.09 1.48
CA LEU A 227 6.86 -11.88 0.50
C LEU A 227 7.27 -13.21 -0.16
N ASP A 228 7.46 -14.28 0.62
CA ASP A 228 7.81 -15.61 0.12
C ASP A 228 6.72 -16.18 -0.81
N VAL A 229 5.45 -16.01 -0.45
CA VAL A 229 4.30 -16.43 -1.29
C VAL A 229 4.27 -15.64 -2.60
N LEU A 230 4.53 -14.33 -2.57
CA LEU A 230 4.59 -13.51 -3.78
C LEU A 230 5.75 -13.93 -4.67
N LEU A 231 6.94 -14.14 -4.10
CA LEU A 231 8.12 -14.62 -4.84
C LEU A 231 7.87 -16.00 -5.45
N GLN A 232 7.29 -16.94 -4.69
CA GLN A 232 6.90 -18.25 -5.23
C GLN A 232 5.86 -18.13 -6.34
N LYS A 233 4.88 -17.24 -6.22
CA LYS A 233 3.83 -17.04 -7.22
C LYS A 233 4.40 -16.45 -8.50
N VAL A 234 5.31 -15.48 -8.39
CA VAL A 234 6.03 -14.90 -9.53
C VAL A 234 6.88 -15.97 -10.21
N SER A 235 7.68 -16.72 -9.44
CA SER A 235 8.50 -17.83 -9.96
C SER A 235 7.66 -18.94 -10.62
N LYS A 236 6.54 -19.33 -10.03
CA LYS A 236 5.64 -20.31 -10.63
C LYS A 236 5.02 -19.79 -11.94
N LYS A 237 4.69 -18.50 -11.99
CA LYS A 237 4.13 -17.87 -13.20
C LYS A 237 5.18 -17.72 -14.30
N SER A 238 6.44 -17.46 -13.98
CA SER A 238 7.52 -17.44 -14.97
C SER A 238 7.78 -18.84 -15.55
N ILE A 239 7.86 -19.88 -14.71
CA ILE A 239 8.02 -21.27 -15.16
C ILE A 239 6.83 -21.72 -16.02
N GLN A 240 5.60 -21.36 -15.64
CA GLN A 240 4.40 -21.66 -16.42
C GLN A 240 4.41 -20.98 -17.79
N ALA A 241 4.85 -19.71 -17.85
CA ALA A 241 4.98 -19.00 -19.11
C ALA A 241 6.05 -19.66 -20.01
N GLN A 242 7.17 -20.08 -19.43
CA GLN A 242 8.24 -20.79 -20.14
C GLN A 242 7.76 -22.13 -20.72
N GLN A 243 7.04 -22.93 -19.94
CA GLN A 243 6.47 -24.22 -20.40
C GLN A 243 5.42 -24.03 -21.50
N PHE A 244 4.57 -23.00 -21.38
CA PHE A 244 3.57 -22.67 -22.40
C PHE A 244 4.22 -22.32 -23.73
N MET A 245 5.30 -21.52 -23.71
CA MET A 245 6.06 -21.18 -24.91
C MET A 245 6.66 -22.42 -25.58
N GLU A 246 7.30 -23.30 -24.81
CA GLU A 246 7.92 -24.52 -25.32
C GLU A 246 6.87 -25.43 -26.00
N SER A 247 5.70 -25.58 -25.39
CA SER A 247 4.60 -26.38 -25.95
C SER A 247 4.07 -25.81 -27.27
N HIS A 248 3.95 -24.49 -27.38
CA HIS A 248 3.49 -23.84 -28.61
C HIS A 248 4.55 -23.90 -29.71
N PHE A 249 5.83 -23.84 -29.35
CA PHE A 249 6.94 -24.02 -30.27
C PHE A 249 6.92 -25.43 -30.90
N GLU A 250 6.86 -26.48 -30.07
CA GLU A 250 6.82 -27.86 -30.56
C GLU A 250 5.56 -28.18 -31.37
N SER A 251 4.39 -27.63 -30.99
CA SER A 251 3.16 -27.77 -31.76
C SER A 251 3.26 -27.08 -33.14
N SER A 252 3.87 -25.90 -33.21
CA SER A 252 4.07 -25.19 -34.48
C SER A 252 5.03 -25.94 -35.41
N LYS A 253 6.08 -26.54 -34.85
CA LYS A 253 7.07 -27.35 -35.57
C LYS A 253 6.44 -28.64 -36.12
N ALA A 254 5.61 -29.31 -35.33
CA ALA A 254 4.87 -30.50 -35.74
C ALA A 254 3.88 -30.23 -36.89
N VAL A 255 3.14 -29.11 -36.83
CA VAL A 255 2.21 -28.69 -37.90
C VAL A 255 2.95 -28.31 -39.19
N SER A 256 4.14 -27.72 -39.08
CA SER A 256 4.97 -27.36 -40.25
C SER A 256 5.66 -28.56 -40.92
N GLY A 257 5.78 -29.69 -40.23
CA GLY A 257 6.50 -30.89 -40.68
C GLY A 257 5.63 -32.02 -41.25
N GLN A 258 4.29 -31.92 -41.19
CA GLN A 258 3.41 -32.94 -41.79
C GLN A 258 3.33 -32.77 -43.32
N PRO A 259 3.66 -33.81 -44.12
CA PRO A 259 3.41 -33.77 -45.55
C PRO A 259 1.90 -33.68 -45.78
N MET A 260 1.48 -32.61 -46.46
CA MET A 260 0.10 -32.32 -46.83
C MET A 260 -0.45 -33.46 -47.69
N THR A 261 -1.08 -34.44 -47.06
CA THR A 261 -1.74 -35.56 -47.75
C THR A 261 -3.06 -35.02 -48.30
N ILE A 262 -3.00 -34.61 -49.57
CA ILE A 262 -4.18 -34.22 -50.34
C ILE A 262 -5.10 -35.44 -50.42
N PHE A 263 -6.25 -35.36 -49.75
CA PHE A 263 -7.39 -36.24 -50.05
C PHE A 263 -7.92 -35.84 -51.43
N SER A 264 -7.55 -36.61 -52.45
CA SER A 264 -8.23 -36.56 -53.74
C SER A 264 -9.61 -37.19 -53.59
N ILE A 265 -10.64 -36.37 -53.87
CA ILE A 265 -12.04 -36.77 -54.04
C ILE A 265 -12.18 -37.59 -55.32
#